data_AF-X1VCG5-F1
#
_entry.id   AF-X1VCG5-F1
#
_cell.length_a   1.000
_cell.length_b   1.000
_cell.length_c   1.000
_cell.angle_alpha   90.00
_cell.angle_beta   90.00
_cell.angle_gamma   90.00
#
_symmetry.space_group_name_H-M   'P 1'
#
loop_
_entity.id
_entity.type
_entity.pdbx_description
1 polymer ?
#
loop_
_entity_poly.entity_id
_entity_poly.type
_entity_poly.pdbx_seq_one_letter_code
_entity_poly.pdbx_strand_id
1 'polypeptide(L)' 'MTSLQISQVYFSYLDGLVLHDINLSVRTGEMVGLLGPNGSGKT' A
#
# COMPACT_ATOMS: atom_id res chain seq x y z
N MET A 1 15.85 -4.89 11.31
CA MET A 1 14.91 -3.89 11.83
C MET A 1 13.97 -3.51 10.70
N THR A 2 12.66 -3.54 10.94
CA THR A 2 11.67 -3.03 9.97
C THR A 2 11.62 -1.51 10.09
N SER A 3 11.69 -0.78 8.98
CA SER A 3 11.65 0.69 8.99
C SER A 3 10.27 1.26 8.67
N LEU A 4 9.45 0.51 7.93
CA LEU A 4 8.08 0.89 7.59
C LEU A 4 7.18 -0.34 7.69
N GLN A 5 6.06 -0.22 8.42
CA GLN A 5 5.05 -1.25 8.51
C GLN A 5 3.67 -0.61 8.49
N ILE A 6 2.80 -1.14 7.63
CA ILE A 6 1.37 -0.85 7.60
C ILE A 6 0.60 -2.16 7.67
N SER A 7 -0.55 -2.14 8.32
CA SER A 7 -1.37 -3.33 8.51
C SER A 7 -2.84 -2.97 8.40
N GLN A 8 -3.60 -3.80 7.70
CA GLN A 8 -5.04 -3.65 7.47
C GLN A 8 -5.43 -2.23 7.01
N VAL A 9 -4.70 -1.69 6.05
CA VAL A 9 -5.02 -0.37 5.50
C VAL A 9 -6.21 -0.47 4.56
N TYR A 10 -7.22 0.34 4.86
CA TYR A 10 -8.38 0.59 4.01
C TYR A 10 -8.41 2.07 3.66
N PHE A 11 -8.79 2.38 2.43
CA PHE A 11 -8.92 3.75 1.98
C PHE A 11 -9.95 3.86 0.86
N SER A 12 -10.82 4.86 0.96
CA SER A 12 -11.87 5.14 -0.01
C SER A 12 -11.86 6.61 -0.39
N TYR A 13 -12.16 6.90 -1.66
CA TYR A 13 -12.69 8.19 -2.05
C TYR A 13 -14.22 8.17 -1.96
N LEU A 14 -14.86 9.30 -2.26
CA LEU A 14 -16.32 9.39 -2.35
C LEU A 14 -16.91 8.30 -3.27
N ASP A 15 -16.19 7.95 -4.33
CA ASP A 15 -16.68 7.10 -5.40
C ASP A 15 -16.41 5.60 -5.16
N GLY A 16 -15.77 5.24 -4.04
CA GLY A 16 -15.59 3.83 -3.65
C GLY A 16 -14.29 3.51 -2.92
N LEU A 17 -14.19 2.24 -2.53
CA LEU A 17 -13.03 1.66 -1.86
C LEU A 17 -11.89 1.44 -2.85
N VAL A 18 -10.73 2.02 -2.55
CA VAL A 18 -9.51 1.95 -3.39
C VAL A 18 -8.50 0.97 -2.81
N LEU A 19 -8.29 1.01 -1.49
CA LEU A 19 -7.42 0.07 -0.78
C LEU A 19 -8.28 -0.80 0.12
N HIS A 20 -8.10 -2.11 0.03
CA HIS A 20 -8.81 -3.09 0.84
C HIS A 20 -7.80 -4.04 1.50
N ASP A 21 -7.71 -3.99 2.83
CA ASP A 21 -6.86 -4.87 3.64
C ASP A 21 -5.38 -4.92 3.22
N ILE A 22 -4.78 -3.75 3.00
CA ILE A 22 -3.37 -3.69 2.58
C ILE A 22 -2.45 -3.89 3.78
N ASN A 23 -1.53 -4.84 3.64
CA ASN A 23 -0.51 -5.19 4.62
C ASN A 23 0.86 -5.14 3.92
N LEU A 24 1.78 -4.30 4.40
CA LEU A 24 3.11 -4.12 3.82
C LEU A 24 4.15 -3.88 4.93
N SER A 25 5.29 -4.54 4.80
CA SER A 25 6.47 -4.35 5.65
C SER A 25 7.69 -4.14 4.77
N VAL A 26 8.42 -3.05 4.99
CA VAL A 26 9.66 -2.73 4.27
C VAL A 26 10.81 -2.62 5.25
N ARG A 27 11.88 -3.36 4.98
CA ARG A 27 13.10 -3.37 5.80
C ARG A 27 14.02 -2.23 5.43
N THR A 28 14.88 -1.84 6.36
CA THR A 28 15.91 -0.83 6.08
C THR A 28 16.83 -1.30 4.96
N GLY A 29 17.01 -0.46 3.94
CA GLY A 29 17.83 -0.77 2.76
C GLY A 29 17.12 -1.60 1.67
N GLU A 30 15.87 -2.00 1.90
CA GLU A 30 15.06 -2.70 0.90
C GLU A 30 14.48 -1.72 -0.12
N MET A 31 14.57 -2.07 -1.41
CA MET A 31 13.94 -1.33 -2.50
C MET A 31 12.69 -2.07 -2.96
N VAL A 32 11.53 -1.42 -2.86
CA VAL A 32 10.22 -1.99 -3.21
C VAL A 32 9.58 -1.14 -4.30
N GLY A 33 9.08 -1.80 -5.34
CA GLY A 33 8.26 -1.17 -6.38
C GLY A 33 6.80 -1.57 -6.23
N LEU A 34 5.89 -0.59 -6.21
CA LEU A 34 4.45 -0.85 -6.31
C LEU A 34 4.07 -0.87 -7.80
N LEU A 35 3.58 -2.01 -8.28
CA LEU A 35 3.26 -2.23 -9.70
C LEU A 35 1.77 -2.52 -9.90
N GLY A 36 1.23 -2.09 -11.03
CA GLY A 36 -0.18 -2.31 -11.41
C GLY A 36 -0.74 -1.26 -12.37
N PRO A 37 -1.92 -1.49 -12.94
CA PRO A 37 -2.57 -0.56 -13.88
C PRO A 37 -2.90 0.81 -13.26
N ASN A 38 -3.18 1.81 -14.09
CA ASN A 38 -3.65 3.13 -13.60
C ASN A 38 -4.95 2.96 -12.80
N GLY A 39 -5.05 3.68 -11.68
CA GLY A 39 -6.19 3.59 -10.77
C GLY A 39 -6.13 2.46 -9.73
N SER A 40 -5.09 1.62 -9.71
CA SER A 40 -4.99 0.49 -8.78
C SER A 40 -4.58 0.84 -7.33
N GLY A 41 -4.59 2.12 -6.93
CA GLY A 41 -4.25 2.54 -5.56
C GLY A 41 -2.76 2.59 -5.20
N LYS A 42 -1.86 2.78 -6.19
CA LYS A 42 -0.40 2.84 -5.95
C LYS A 42 0.12 4.22 -5.55
N THR A 43 -0.69 5.26 -5.71
CA THR A 43 -0.38 6.68 -5.44
C THR A 43 -1.49 7.22 -4.56
#